data_AF-A0A5J5BN16-F1
#
_entry.id   AF-A0A5J5BN16-F1
#
_cell.length_a   1.000
_cell.length_b   1.000
_cell.length_c   1.000
_cell.angle_alpha   90.00
_cell.angle_beta   90.00
_cell.angle_gamma   90.00
#
_symmetry.space_group_name_H-M   'P 1'
#
loop_
_entity.id
_entity.type
_entity.pdbx_description
1 polymer ?
#
loop_
_entity_poly.entity_id
_entity_poly.type
_entity_poly.pdbx_seq_one_letter_code
_entity_poly.pdbx_strand_id
1 'polypeptide(L)'
;MDGKAGATPTTYSPSPRKRPPIFKDVDWVRPDGRGFQQCRPAFLRTGAVNAASGSAYAEFGNTKVIVSVFGPRESKKAMMYSDIGRLNCNVSYTTFATPSPWTGIR
;
A
#
# COMPACT_ATOMS: atom_id res chain seq x y z
N MET A 1 44.51 4.22 33.08
CA MET A 1 43.73 3.42 32.12
C MET A 1 42.31 3.96 32.16
N ASP A 2 42.07 4.83 31.20
CA ASP A 2 41.04 5.87 31.22
C ASP A 2 39.66 5.30 30.88
N GLY A 3 38.68 5.68 31.70
CA GLY A 3 37.28 5.36 31.45
C GLY A 3 36.75 6.11 30.23
N LYS A 4 36.14 5.38 29.29
CA LYS A 4 35.39 5.99 28.19
C LYS A 4 33.91 5.67 28.34
N ALA A 5 33.16 6.71 28.72
CA ALA A 5 31.72 6.71 28.90
C ALA A 5 30.98 6.27 27.61
N GLY A 6 29.83 5.61 27.81
CA GLY A 6 29.03 4.97 26.78
C GLY A 6 28.45 5.90 25.71
N ALA A 7 28.32 5.36 24.50
CA ALA A 7 27.55 5.96 23.42
C ALA A 7 26.16 5.31 23.41
N THR A 8 25.14 6.06 23.81
CA THR A 8 23.73 5.68 23.65
C THR A 8 23.36 5.71 22.16
N PRO A 9 22.58 4.74 21.64
CA PRO A 9 22.12 4.77 20.27
C PRO A 9 21.19 5.97 20.07
N THR A 10 21.34 6.63 18.93
CA THR A 10 20.67 7.86 18.53
C THR A 10 19.15 7.73 18.77
N THR A 11 18.65 8.54 19.70
CA THR A 11 17.22 8.63 20.01
C THR A 11 16.51 9.17 18.77
N TYR A 12 15.76 8.30 18.09
CA TYR A 12 14.85 8.68 17.02
C TYR A 12 13.95 9.81 17.51
N SER A 13 14.18 11.01 16.98
CA SER A 13 13.36 12.19 17.23
C SER A 13 12.41 12.36 16.04
N PRO A 14 11.17 11.85 16.10
CA PRO A 14 10.22 12.07 15.02
C PRO A 14 9.91 13.56 14.97
N SER A 15 10.32 14.23 13.90
CA SER A 15 9.89 15.60 13.62
C SER A 15 8.36 15.65 13.66
N PRO A 16 7.75 16.56 14.46
CA PRO A 16 6.30 16.68 14.53
C PRO A 16 5.79 17.20 13.17
N ARG A 17 5.41 16.29 12.28
CA ARG A 17 4.63 16.65 11.10
C ARG A 17 3.31 17.21 11.61
N LYS A 18 3.09 18.51 11.41
CA LYS A 18 1.79 19.15 11.62
C LYS A 18 0.78 18.43 10.73
N ARG A 19 0.07 17.44 11.28
CA ARG A 19 -1.07 16.82 10.60
C ARG A 19 -2.14 17.91 10.56
N PRO A 20 -2.63 18.32 9.38
CA PRO A 20 -3.72 19.26 9.33
C PRO A 20 -4.89 18.67 10.12
N PRO A 21 -5.66 19.50 10.85
CA PRO A 21 -6.83 19.04 11.58
C PRO A 21 -7.76 18.31 10.61
N ILE A 22 -8.26 17.15 11.04
CA ILE A 22 -9.07 16.24 10.22
C ILE A 22 -10.41 16.88 9.84
N PHE A 23 -10.87 17.85 10.63
CA PHE A 23 -12.10 18.61 10.42
C PHE A 23 -11.78 20.09 10.45
N LYS A 24 -12.33 20.85 9.50
CA LYS A 24 -12.13 22.29 9.43
C LYS A 24 -13.21 23.07 10.20
N ASP A 25 -14.43 22.55 10.32
CA ASP A 25 -15.57 23.25 10.93
C ASP A 25 -16.62 22.31 11.56
N VAL A 26 -17.59 22.88 12.28
CA VAL A 26 -18.71 22.24 13.02
C VAL A 26 -19.62 21.38 12.12
N ASP A 27 -19.54 21.57 10.81
CA ASP A 27 -20.35 20.89 9.79
C ASP A 27 -19.86 19.47 9.43
N TRP A 28 -18.86 18.93 10.15
CA TRP A 28 -18.31 17.58 9.96
C TRP A 28 -17.83 17.28 8.53
N VAL A 29 -17.47 18.32 7.77
CA VAL A 29 -17.01 18.20 6.39
C VAL A 29 -15.52 17.84 6.36
N ARG A 30 -15.20 16.82 5.56
CA ARG A 30 -13.83 16.37 5.35
C ARG A 30 -13.02 17.40 4.55
N PRO A 31 -11.68 17.41 4.64
CA PRO A 31 -10.83 18.39 3.95
C PRO A 31 -10.90 18.33 2.41
N ASP A 32 -11.52 17.30 1.85
CA ASP A 32 -11.79 17.10 0.43
C ASP A 32 -13.20 17.50 0.01
N GLY A 33 -13.97 18.15 0.90
CA GLY A 33 -15.33 18.63 0.63
C GLY A 33 -16.40 17.54 0.63
N ARG A 34 -16.08 16.32 1.06
CA ARG A 34 -17.01 15.18 1.08
C ARG A 34 -17.71 15.05 2.43
N GLY A 35 -18.97 14.61 2.39
CA GLY A 35 -19.73 14.25 3.59
C GLY A 35 -19.18 12.99 4.27
N PHE A 36 -19.57 12.76 5.52
CA PHE A 36 -19.09 11.62 6.32
C PHE A 36 -19.41 10.25 5.68
N GLN A 37 -20.60 10.12 5.09
CA GLN A 37 -21.10 8.91 4.44
C GLN A 37 -20.67 8.78 2.96
N GLN A 38 -19.96 9.79 2.40
CA GLN A 38 -19.65 9.83 0.97
C GLN A 38 -18.31 9.17 0.64
N CYS A 39 -18.35 8.11 -0.17
CA CYS A 39 -17.16 7.42 -0.67
C CYS A 39 -16.36 8.27 -1.67
N ARG A 40 -15.12 7.85 -1.96
CA ARG A 40 -14.30 8.51 -2.99
C ARG A 40 -14.80 8.05 -4.35
N PRO A 41 -14.81 8.90 -5.40
CA PRO A 41 -15.15 8.43 -6.74
C PRO A 41 -14.28 7.21 -7.08
N ALA A 42 -14.97 6.11 -7.41
CA ALA A 42 -14.37 4.82 -7.67
C ALA A 42 -14.47 4.52 -9.16
N PHE A 43 -13.36 4.15 -9.79
CA PHE A 43 -13.34 3.65 -11.15
C PHE A 43 -12.85 2.21 -11.14
N LEU A 44 -13.64 1.30 -11.70
CA LEU A 44 -13.34 -0.13 -11.74
C LEU A 44 -13.34 -0.59 -13.18
N ARG A 45 -12.25 -1.23 -13.62
CA ARG A 45 -12.13 -1.84 -14.94
C ARG A 45 -11.60 -3.26 -14.83
N THR A 46 -12.39 -4.22 -15.29
CA THR A 46 -11.98 -5.61 -15.47
C THR A 46 -11.21 -5.77 -16.78
N GLY A 47 -10.27 -6.71 -16.86
CA GLY A 47 -9.49 -6.97 -18.08
C GLY A 47 -8.46 -5.89 -18.40
N ALA A 48 -7.87 -5.25 -17.38
CA ALA A 48 -6.90 -4.18 -17.58
C ALA A 48 -5.55 -4.66 -18.17
N VAL A 49 -5.16 -5.91 -17.88
CA VAL A 49 -3.92 -6.55 -18.32
C VAL A 49 -4.27 -7.74 -19.21
N ASN A 50 -3.80 -7.71 -20.46
CA ASN A 50 -4.06 -8.76 -21.45
C ASN A 50 -3.19 -10.03 -21.25
N ALA A 51 -2.03 -9.89 -20.59
CA ALA A 51 -1.11 -10.99 -20.35
C ALA A 51 -1.55 -11.93 -19.20
N ALA A 52 -2.54 -11.53 -18.40
CA ALA A 52 -3.01 -12.28 -17.24
C ALA A 52 -4.33 -13.00 -17.57
N SER A 53 -4.57 -14.16 -16.95
CA SER A 53 -5.82 -14.91 -17.11
C SER A 53 -7.03 -14.13 -16.57
N GLY A 54 -6.81 -13.32 -15.54
CA GLY A 54 -7.76 -12.35 -15.04
C GLY A 54 -7.02 -11.10 -14.57
N SER A 55 -7.60 -9.93 -14.78
CA SER A 55 -7.01 -8.69 -14.29
C SER A 55 -8.08 -7.69 -13.91
N ALA A 56 -7.76 -6.84 -12.94
CA ALA A 56 -8.65 -5.80 -12.47
C ALA A 56 -7.84 -4.54 -12.16
N TYR A 57 -8.43 -3.40 -12.49
CA TYR A 57 -7.89 -2.09 -12.20
C TYR A 57 -8.92 -1.30 -11.40
N ALA A 58 -8.47 -0.74 -10.27
CA ALA A 58 -9.30 0.02 -9.37
C ALA A 58 -8.65 1.36 -9.06
N GLU A 59 -9.40 2.43 -9.23
CA GLU A 59 -9.01 3.77 -8.80
C GLU A 59 -9.98 4.28 -7.75
N PHE A 60 -9.43 4.80 -6.66
CA PHE A 60 -10.13 5.58 -5.67
C PHE A 60 -9.42 6.92 -5.56
N GLY A 61 -9.82 7.88 -6.40
CA GLY A 61 -9.16 9.17 -6.61
C GLY A 61 -7.65 9.05 -6.81
N ASN A 62 -6.83 9.34 -5.79
CA ASN A 62 -5.36 9.33 -5.93
C ASN A 62 -4.75 7.93 -5.71
N THR A 63 -5.54 6.97 -5.25
CA THR A 63 -5.11 5.60 -5.04
C THR A 63 -5.46 4.79 -6.27
N LYS A 64 -4.45 4.30 -6.99
CA LYS A 64 -4.61 3.45 -8.18
C LYS A 64 -3.98 2.10 -7.90
N VAL A 65 -4.71 1.02 -8.15
CA VAL A 65 -4.28 -0.35 -7.89
C VAL A 65 -4.56 -1.20 -9.12
N ILE A 66 -3.57 -2.01 -9.51
CA ILE A 66 -3.71 -3.00 -10.57
C ILE A 66 -3.44 -4.39 -10.02
N VAL A 67 -4.31 -5.34 -10.34
CA VAL A 67 -4.21 -6.73 -9.91
C VAL A 67 -4.23 -7.62 -11.14
N SER A 68 -3.38 -8.65 -11.12
CA SER A 68 -3.29 -9.66 -12.16
C SER A 68 -3.29 -11.04 -11.54
N VAL A 69 -4.13 -11.92 -12.07
CA VAL A 69 -4.23 -13.33 -11.71
C VAL A 69 -3.72 -14.13 -12.88
N PHE A 70 -2.66 -14.90 -12.63
CA PHE A 70 -2.17 -15.89 -13.56
C PHE A 70 -2.82 -17.21 -13.19
N GLY A 71 -3.42 -17.87 -14.17
CA GLY A 71 -4.30 -19.03 -13.99
C GLY A 71 -3.70 -20.19 -13.20
N PRO A 72 -4.50 -21.25 -12.97
CA PRO A 72 -4.09 -22.40 -12.19
C PRO A 72 -2.85 -23.03 -12.82
N ARG A 73 -1.72 -22.96 -12.11
CA ARG A 73 -0.47 -23.61 -12.50
C ARG A 73 -0.33 -24.91 -11.74
N GLU A 74 0.01 -25.97 -12.46
CA GLU A 74 0.38 -27.23 -11.84
C GLU A 74 1.59 -27.02 -10.93
N SER A 75 1.45 -27.38 -9.66
CA SER A 75 2.50 -27.21 -8.67
C SER A 75 3.50 -28.35 -8.79
N LYS A 76 4.69 -28.08 -9.33
CA LYS A 76 5.81 -29.04 -9.36
C LYS A 76 6.27 -29.52 -7.96
N LYS A 77 5.85 -28.82 -6.90
CA LYS A 77 6.15 -29.16 -5.49
C LYS A 77 5.12 -30.09 -4.84
N ALA A 78 3.93 -30.25 -5.40
CA ALA A 78 2.96 -31.20 -4.89
C ALA A 78 3.19 -32.54 -5.58
N MET A 79 3.96 -33.42 -4.93
CA MET A 79 4.24 -34.78 -5.42
C MET A 79 3.03 -35.72 -5.26
N MET A 80 1.99 -35.26 -4.55
CA MET A 80 0.73 -35.96 -4.33
C MET A 80 -0.45 -35.05 -4.69
N TYR A 81 -1.48 -35.65 -5.30
CA TYR A 81 -2.75 -34.99 -5.56
C TYR A 81 -3.36 -34.47 -4.25
N SER A 82 -3.79 -33.21 -4.26
CA SER A 82 -4.45 -32.59 -3.12
C SER A 82 -5.66 -31.81 -3.60
N ASP A 83 -6.81 -32.01 -2.97
CA ASP A 83 -8.06 -31.30 -3.27
C ASP A 83 -8.04 -29.80 -2.89
N ILE A 84 -6.90 -29.31 -2.38
CA ILE A 84 -6.72 -27.94 -1.88
C ILE A 84 -5.79 -27.16 -2.82
N GLY A 85 -6.30 -26.07 -3.39
CA GLY A 85 -5.52 -25.10 -4.15
C GLY A 85 -4.72 -24.15 -3.27
N ARG A 86 -3.55 -23.70 -3.74
CA ARG A 86 -2.75 -22.66 -3.07
C ARG A 86 -2.70 -21.41 -3.95
N LEU A 87 -3.08 -20.27 -3.37
CA LEU A 87 -2.95 -18.95 -3.98
C LEU A 87 -1.76 -18.23 -3.35
N ASN A 88 -0.85 -17.71 -4.17
CA ASN A 88 0.22 -16.83 -3.70
C ASN A 88 -0.10 -15.38 -4.11
N CYS A 89 -0.14 -14.48 -3.14
CA CYS A 89 -0.40 -13.06 -3.36
C CYS A 89 0.88 -12.27 -3.11
N ASN A 90 1.41 -11.62 -4.15
CA ASN A 90 2.50 -10.65 -4.01
C ASN A 90 1.96 -9.24 -4.20
N VAL A 91 2.26 -8.35 -3.26
CA VAL A 91 1.90 -6.93 -3.32
C VAL A 91 3.19 -6.14 -3.44
N SER A 92 3.34 -5.42 -4.54
CA SER A 92 4.47 -4.55 -4.81
C SER A 92 3.99 -3.11 -4.95
N TYR A 93 4.67 -2.20 -4.24
CA TYR A 93 4.42 -0.75 -4.36
C TYR A 93 5.44 -0.15 -5.32
N THR A 94 4.98 0.74 -6.20
CA THR A 94 5.88 1.50 -7.06
C THR A 94 6.60 2.57 -6.24
N THR A 95 7.82 2.91 -6.62
CA THR A 95 8.66 3.90 -5.91
C THR A 95 8.07 5.31 -5.90
N PHE A 96 7.14 5.59 -6.81
CA PHE A 96 6.41 6.86 -6.89
C PHE A 96 5.06 6.85 -6.13
N ALA A 97 4.66 5.71 -5.54
CA ALA A 97 3.38 5.60 -4.85
C ALA A 97 3.35 6.36 -3.52
N THR A 98 4.51 6.50 -2.87
CA THR A 98 4.66 7.31 -1.66
C THR A 98 5.48 8.56 -2.00
N PRO A 99 5.03 9.76 -1.58
CA PRO A 99 5.86 10.95 -1.60
C PRO A 99 6.91 10.75 -0.50
N SER A 100 7.99 10.06 -0.82
CA SER A 100 9.07 9.77 0.12
C SER A 100 9.73 11.06 0.59
N PRO A 101 9.86 11.27 1.90
CA PRO A 101 10.98 12.01 2.46
C PRO A 101 11.85 10.97 3.18
N TRP A 102 12.76 10.34 2.44
CA TRP A 102 13.84 9.56 3.04
C TRP A 102 15.09 9.63 2.17
N THR A 103 15.84 10.71 2.36
CA THR A 103 17.30 10.72 2.19
C THR A 103 17.90 9.72 3.18
N GLY A 104 18.60 8.70 2.69
CA GLY A 104 19.26 7.71 3.54
C GLY A 104 19.93 6.60 2.75
N ILE A 105 20.95 7.01 1.98
CA ILE A 105 22.23 6.36 1.64
C ILE A 105 22.29 4.82 1.56
N ARG A 106 22.78 4.40 0.39
CA ARG A 106 23.34 3.09 0.05
C ARG A 106 24.60 2.78 0.86
#